data_AF-W7LKY5-F1
#
_entry.id   AF-W7LKY5-F1
#
_cell.length_a   1.000
_cell.length_b   1.000
_cell.length_c   1.000
_cell.angle_alpha   90.00
_cell.angle_beta   90.00
_cell.angle_gamma   90.00
#
_symmetry.space_group_name_H-M   'P 1'
#
loop_
_entity.id
_entity.type
_entity.pdbx_description
1 polymer ?
#
loop_
_entity_poly.entity_id
_entity_poly.type
_entity_poly.pdbx_seq_one_letter_code
_entity_poly.pdbx_strand_id
1 'polypeptide(L)'
;MFKATTSARHRPGQGNSLSTLMARYNNQGLQRYSLKDKEHKIRRRKRSWGFQHSVILKNSWALPLLLTIVLPVIYAIHPVESKFFGHFILLSYRHGSVTDGMAFPVAQYKKGLWDLAFVAFYANALFLARKFIMKRLLRPLALKNNVSTMGKQQRFMEQMYTACYFAVMGPFGLYVMKTTPGLWIFQTHGMYDSYPHRSLGPAIKFYYLLQAAYWVQQSVVLVLRLEKPRKDHMELTVHHIITITLIALSYRFHFTHIGISMYITHDISDLFLATSKSLNYLSHRLQTPAFCLCVIAWIYLRHYTNWRILYSVLTEFRTVGPFELDWEAEQYKCQLSQFITFGLLATLQTLNIIWLYCLLRNAYRLLFLRIAKDDRSDTDKSEIEHGD
;
A
#
# COMPACT_ATOMS: atom_id res chain seq x y z
N MET A 1 -8.75 41.20 73.27
CA MET A 1 -8.19 42.07 74.33
C MET A 1 -7.00 41.34 74.93
N PHE A 2 -5.77 41.83 74.69
CA PHE A 2 -4.56 41.86 75.57
C PHE A 2 -4.27 40.67 76.51
N LYS A 3 -3.09 40.02 76.60
CA LYS A 3 -1.65 40.42 76.69
C LYS A 3 -0.79 39.14 76.42
N ALA A 4 0.34 39.13 75.66
CA ALA A 4 1.72 39.57 75.97
C ALA A 4 2.28 38.95 77.28
N THR A 5 3.46 38.31 77.42
CA THR A 5 4.81 38.32 76.77
C THR A 5 5.62 37.19 77.46
N THR A 6 6.53 36.44 76.84
CA THR A 6 7.97 36.79 76.71
C THR A 6 8.71 35.83 75.76
N SER A 7 9.74 36.36 75.11
CA SER A 7 10.61 35.75 74.09
C SER A 7 11.94 35.29 74.71
N ALA A 8 12.44 34.12 74.28
CA ALA A 8 13.84 33.75 74.36
C ALA A 8 14.30 33.19 73.00
N ARG A 9 15.30 33.85 72.41
CA ARG A 9 15.81 33.64 71.05
C ARG A 9 17.06 32.76 71.11
N HIS A 10 16.98 31.51 70.65
CA HIS A 10 18.16 30.65 70.46
C HIS A 10 18.61 30.68 68.99
N ARG A 11 19.91 30.93 68.77
CA ARG A 11 20.57 30.95 67.45
C ARG A 11 20.70 29.52 66.87
N PRO A 12 20.44 29.28 65.57
CA PRO A 12 20.81 28.02 64.91
C PRO A 12 22.27 28.05 64.43
N GLY A 13 22.99 26.96 64.70
CA GLY A 13 24.41 26.79 64.41
C GLY A 13 24.77 26.70 62.93
N GLN A 14 25.96 27.21 62.61
CA GLN A 14 26.61 27.30 61.29
C GLN A 14 27.08 25.95 60.69
N GLY A 15 26.54 24.80 61.13
CA GLY A 15 26.98 23.45 60.71
C GLY A 15 26.39 22.90 59.40
N ASN A 16 25.39 23.56 58.79
CA ASN A 16 24.58 22.96 57.71
C ASN A 16 24.82 23.53 56.30
N SER A 17 25.76 24.46 56.12
CA SER A 17 25.98 25.13 54.82
C SER A 17 26.75 24.25 53.82
N LEU A 18 27.87 23.64 54.24
CA LEU A 18 28.73 22.83 53.38
C LEU A 18 28.10 21.48 53.02
N SER A 19 27.42 20.82 53.96
CA SER A 19 26.71 19.55 53.71
C SER A 19 25.59 19.72 52.69
N THR A 20 24.83 20.82 52.78
CA THR A 20 23.76 21.14 51.84
C THR A 20 24.30 21.48 50.44
N LEU A 21 25.43 22.21 50.35
CA LEU A 21 26.09 22.51 49.07
C LEU A 21 26.68 21.25 48.42
N MET A 22 27.36 20.39 49.19
CA MET A 22 27.87 19.11 48.68
C MET A 22 26.74 18.19 48.21
N ALA A 23 25.62 18.11 48.96
CA ALA A 23 24.46 17.33 48.56
C ALA A 23 23.86 17.82 47.23
N ARG A 24 23.75 19.15 47.03
CA ARG A 24 23.28 19.72 45.75
C ARG A 24 24.25 19.45 44.59
N TYR A 25 25.55 19.57 44.82
CA TYR A 25 26.57 19.28 43.79
C TYR A 25 26.53 17.80 43.37
N ASN A 26 26.45 16.89 44.34
CA ASN A 26 26.37 15.45 44.08
C ASN A 26 25.09 15.09 43.30
N ASN A 27 23.96 15.72 43.64
CA ASN A 27 22.68 15.48 42.96
C ASN A 27 22.69 16.00 41.50
N GLN A 28 23.35 17.14 41.23
CA GLN A 28 23.57 17.61 39.85
C GLN A 28 24.49 16.68 39.04
N GLY A 29 25.53 16.13 39.67
CA GLY A 29 26.40 15.11 39.06
C GLY A 29 25.64 13.85 38.68
N LEU A 30 24.81 13.33 39.60
CA LEU A 30 23.95 12.17 39.38
C LEU A 30 22.91 12.41 38.26
N GLN A 31 22.29 13.58 38.19
CA GLN A 31 21.38 13.94 37.10
C GLN A 31 22.10 13.98 35.74
N ARG A 32 23.31 14.57 35.66
CA ARG A 32 24.10 14.59 34.42
C ARG A 32 24.53 13.19 33.99
N TYR A 33 24.90 12.32 34.93
CA TYR A 33 25.24 10.93 34.64
C TYR A 33 24.02 10.15 34.14
N SER A 34 22.87 10.31 34.78
CA SER A 34 21.60 9.69 34.37
C SER A 34 21.15 10.12 32.96
N LEU A 35 21.29 11.41 32.61
CA LEU A 35 21.00 11.90 31.26
C LEU A 35 21.95 11.31 30.21
N LYS A 36 23.26 11.30 30.48
CA LYS A 36 24.24 10.67 29.58
C LYS A 36 23.98 9.18 29.39
N ASP A 37 23.62 8.47 30.46
CA ASP A 37 23.35 7.03 30.39
C ASP A 37 22.05 6.73 29.60
N LYS A 38 21.02 7.59 29.74
CA LYS A 38 19.82 7.54 28.88
C LYS A 38 20.15 7.78 27.41
N GLU A 39 20.95 8.80 27.08
CA GLU A 39 21.39 9.06 25.70
C GLU A 39 22.21 7.88 25.14
N HIS A 40 23.12 7.31 25.93
CA HIS A 40 23.93 6.18 25.53
C HIS A 40 23.08 4.93 25.27
N LYS A 41 22.08 4.66 26.12
CA LYS A 41 21.08 3.60 25.89
C LYS A 41 20.27 3.85 24.62
N ILE A 42 19.81 5.07 24.36
CA ILE A 42 19.07 5.42 23.13
C ILE A 42 19.93 5.21 21.89
N ARG A 43 21.20 5.67 21.89
CA ARG A 43 22.14 5.47 20.77
C ARG A 43 22.44 3.99 20.56
N ARG A 44 22.67 3.21 21.63
CA ARG A 44 22.92 1.77 21.53
C ARG A 44 21.69 1.03 21.01
N ARG A 45 20.47 1.39 21.43
CA ARG A 45 19.21 0.87 20.88
C ARG A 45 19.05 1.21 19.40
N LYS A 46 19.30 2.46 18.99
CA LYS A 46 19.28 2.86 17.56
C LYS A 46 20.31 2.09 16.74
N ARG A 47 21.51 1.87 17.26
CA ARG A 47 22.58 1.12 16.58
C ARG A 47 22.26 -0.38 16.48
N SER A 48 21.74 -0.98 17.55
CA SER A 48 21.26 -2.36 17.57
C SER A 48 20.08 -2.56 16.62
N TRP A 49 19.11 -1.64 16.63
CA TRP A 49 17.98 -1.66 15.71
C TRP A 49 18.45 -1.49 14.27
N GLY A 50 19.35 -0.55 13.99
CA GLY A 50 19.95 -0.37 12.67
C GLY A 50 20.74 -1.59 12.19
N PHE A 51 21.46 -2.27 13.09
CA PHE A 51 22.17 -3.52 12.76
C PHE A 51 21.19 -4.66 12.45
N GLN A 52 20.19 -4.90 13.30
CA GLN A 52 19.14 -5.90 13.06
C GLN A 52 18.38 -5.62 11.76
N HIS A 53 18.02 -4.34 11.53
CA HIS A 53 17.37 -3.90 10.30
C HIS A 53 18.26 -4.17 9.07
N SER A 54 19.57 -3.91 9.17
CA SER A 54 20.54 -4.21 8.11
C SER A 54 20.65 -5.70 7.82
N VAL A 55 20.71 -6.55 8.85
CA VAL A 55 20.79 -8.02 8.70
C VAL A 55 19.52 -8.58 8.07
N ILE A 56 18.34 -8.14 8.53
CA ILE A 56 17.05 -8.50 7.93
C ILE A 56 17.05 -8.09 6.46
N LEU A 57 17.49 -6.88 6.12
CA LEU A 57 17.57 -6.42 4.73
C LEU A 57 18.56 -7.23 3.87
N LYS A 58 19.70 -7.64 4.42
CA LYS A 58 20.72 -8.41 3.69
C LYS A 58 20.24 -9.83 3.36
N ASN A 59 19.56 -10.49 4.31
CA ASN A 59 19.11 -11.88 4.15
C ASN A 59 17.62 -12.04 3.79
N SER A 60 16.90 -10.95 3.57
CA SER A 60 15.45 -10.96 3.30
C SER A 60 15.06 -11.53 1.93
N TRP A 61 15.92 -12.30 1.26
CA TRP A 61 15.53 -13.06 0.07
C TRP A 61 15.49 -14.57 0.35
N ALA A 62 16.32 -15.07 1.28
CA ALA A 62 16.41 -16.50 1.56
C ALA A 62 15.10 -17.07 2.13
N LEU A 63 14.51 -16.40 3.13
CA LEU A 63 13.25 -16.86 3.73
C LEU A 63 12.07 -16.78 2.73
N PRO A 64 11.84 -15.66 2.01
CA PRO A 64 10.83 -15.63 0.96
C PRO A 64 11.04 -16.68 -0.13
N LEU A 65 12.29 -16.92 -0.55
CA LEU A 65 12.63 -17.92 -1.55
C LEU A 65 12.29 -19.33 -1.06
N LEU A 66 12.68 -19.66 0.17
CA LEU A 66 12.39 -20.94 0.80
C LEU A 66 10.88 -21.20 0.82
N LEU A 67 10.08 -20.24 1.32
CA LEU A 67 8.62 -20.39 1.38
C LEU A 67 7.98 -20.51 -0.01
N THR A 68 8.51 -19.78 -1.01
CA THR A 68 7.97 -19.82 -2.38
C THR A 68 8.31 -21.12 -3.11
N ILE A 69 9.41 -21.80 -2.77
CA ILE A 69 9.82 -23.06 -3.42
C ILE A 69 9.27 -24.28 -2.67
N VAL A 70 9.40 -24.30 -1.34
CA VAL A 70 9.08 -25.48 -0.53
C VAL A 70 7.59 -25.83 -0.61
N LEU A 71 6.71 -24.84 -0.53
CA LEU A 71 5.26 -25.11 -0.55
C LEU A 71 4.80 -25.73 -1.88
N PRO A 72 5.17 -25.19 -3.07
CA PRO A 72 4.86 -25.86 -4.34
C PRO A 72 5.53 -27.21 -4.52
N VAL A 73 6.76 -27.39 -4.05
CA VAL A 73 7.45 -28.69 -4.16
C VAL A 73 6.74 -29.75 -3.32
N ILE A 74 6.37 -29.45 -2.07
CA ILE A 74 5.61 -30.37 -1.22
C ILE A 74 4.27 -30.71 -1.88
N TYR A 75 3.57 -29.71 -2.42
CA TYR A 75 2.31 -29.92 -3.12
C TYR A 75 2.46 -30.80 -4.38
N ALA A 76 3.53 -30.60 -5.15
CA ALA A 76 3.80 -31.35 -6.37
C ALA A 76 4.15 -32.82 -6.09
N ILE A 77 4.83 -33.12 -4.99
CA ILE A 77 5.21 -34.49 -4.63
C ILE A 77 3.99 -35.27 -4.09
N HIS A 78 3.14 -34.63 -3.28
CA HIS A 78 2.02 -35.30 -2.60
C HIS A 78 0.67 -34.60 -2.82
N PRO A 79 0.16 -34.43 -4.05
CA PRO A 79 -0.98 -33.54 -4.34
C PRO A 79 -2.29 -33.95 -3.63
N VAL A 80 -2.48 -35.24 -3.36
CA VAL A 80 -3.71 -35.76 -2.71
C VAL A 80 -3.67 -35.59 -1.19
N GLU A 81 -2.51 -35.82 -0.57
CA GLU A 81 -2.32 -35.71 0.88
C GLU A 81 -2.10 -34.25 1.33
N SER A 82 -1.51 -33.44 0.45
CA SER A 82 -1.19 -32.03 0.71
C SER A 82 -2.35 -31.06 0.43
N LYS A 83 -3.60 -31.48 0.65
CA LYS A 83 -4.78 -30.57 0.51
C LYS A 83 -4.57 -29.26 1.26
N PHE A 84 -3.95 -29.32 2.43
CA PHE A 84 -3.56 -28.15 3.23
C PHE A 84 -2.68 -27.15 2.45
N PHE A 85 -1.65 -27.64 1.77
CA PHE A 85 -0.72 -26.79 1.00
C PHE A 85 -1.34 -26.29 -0.31
N GLY A 86 -2.30 -27.04 -0.87
CA GLY A 86 -3.10 -26.60 -2.00
C GLY A 86 -3.80 -25.26 -1.77
N HIS A 87 -4.21 -24.95 -0.54
CA HIS A 87 -4.86 -23.67 -0.20
C HIS A 87 -3.98 -22.43 -0.38
N PHE A 88 -2.65 -22.58 -0.36
CA PHE A 88 -1.71 -21.48 -0.56
C PHE A 88 -1.51 -21.17 -2.05
N ILE A 89 -1.66 -22.18 -2.92
CA ILE A 89 -1.28 -22.10 -4.34
C ILE A 89 -2.51 -22.01 -5.23
N LEU A 90 -3.57 -22.75 -4.91
CA LEU A 90 -4.79 -22.86 -5.69
C LEU A 90 -5.94 -22.12 -5.02
N LEU A 91 -6.92 -21.73 -5.83
CA LEU A 91 -8.16 -21.15 -5.33
C LEU A 91 -8.90 -22.14 -4.43
N SER A 92 -9.21 -21.69 -3.22
CA SER A 92 -9.96 -22.48 -2.23
C SER A 92 -11.47 -22.35 -2.42
N TYR A 93 -12.25 -23.28 -1.86
CA TYR A 93 -13.71 -23.23 -1.78
C TYR A 93 -14.46 -23.30 -3.12
N ARG A 94 -14.08 -24.23 -4.00
CA ARG A 94 -14.85 -24.52 -5.22
C ARG A 94 -16.26 -25.00 -4.84
N HIS A 95 -17.28 -24.36 -5.40
CA HIS A 95 -18.68 -24.62 -5.14
C HIS A 95 -19.45 -24.66 -6.47
N GLY A 96 -19.54 -25.85 -7.07
CA GLY A 96 -20.30 -26.06 -8.30
C GLY A 96 -19.76 -25.33 -9.54
N SER A 97 -20.62 -25.22 -10.54
CA SER A 97 -20.37 -24.51 -11.80
C SER A 97 -21.67 -23.91 -12.33
N VAL A 98 -21.57 -22.77 -12.99
CA VAL A 98 -22.68 -22.10 -13.68
C VAL A 98 -22.53 -22.34 -15.18
N THR A 99 -23.62 -22.75 -15.82
CA THR A 99 -23.71 -22.97 -17.27
C THR A 99 -24.50 -21.89 -18.01
N ASP A 100 -25.27 -21.06 -17.30
CA ASP A 100 -26.21 -20.14 -17.93
C ASP A 100 -25.53 -19.13 -18.85
N GLY A 101 -25.93 -19.13 -20.12
CA GLY A 101 -25.42 -18.24 -21.17
C GLY A 101 -23.95 -18.46 -21.55
N MET A 102 -23.29 -19.52 -21.07
CA MET A 102 -21.87 -19.78 -21.30
C MET A 102 -21.67 -21.03 -22.16
N ALA A 103 -20.66 -21.01 -23.05
CA ALA A 103 -20.32 -22.16 -23.89
C ALA A 103 -19.86 -23.38 -23.08
N PHE A 104 -19.32 -23.17 -21.87
CA PHE A 104 -18.84 -24.23 -20.98
C PHE A 104 -19.19 -23.91 -19.52
N PRO A 105 -19.41 -24.93 -18.66
CA PRO A 105 -19.63 -24.73 -17.24
C PRO A 105 -18.44 -24.00 -16.60
N VAL A 106 -18.71 -22.82 -16.03
CA VAL A 106 -17.69 -22.04 -15.32
C VAL A 106 -17.76 -22.35 -13.84
N ALA A 107 -16.66 -22.88 -13.29
CA ALA A 107 -16.55 -23.17 -11.86
C ALA A 107 -16.84 -21.92 -11.02
N GLN A 108 -17.56 -22.09 -9.92
CA GLN A 108 -17.83 -21.02 -8.96
C GLN A 108 -17.07 -21.26 -7.67
N TYR A 109 -16.66 -20.18 -7.00
CA TYR A 109 -15.90 -20.25 -5.77
C TYR A 109 -16.54 -19.38 -4.70
N LYS A 110 -16.75 -19.96 -3.51
CA LYS A 110 -17.13 -19.21 -2.30
C LYS A 110 -15.90 -18.57 -1.66
N LYS A 111 -16.11 -17.78 -0.62
CA LYS A 111 -15.06 -17.10 0.15
C LYS A 111 -14.78 -17.84 1.45
N GLY A 112 -13.57 -17.72 1.97
CA GLY A 112 -13.25 -18.21 3.31
C GLY A 112 -11.82 -17.92 3.74
N LEU A 113 -11.45 -18.38 4.94
CA LEU A 113 -10.20 -18.03 5.59
C LEU A 113 -8.95 -18.52 4.84
N TRP A 114 -9.04 -19.62 4.08
CA TRP A 114 -7.95 -20.10 3.24
C TRP A 114 -7.56 -19.12 2.12
N ASP A 115 -8.43 -18.17 1.78
CA ASP A 115 -8.08 -17.11 0.83
C ASP A 115 -6.99 -16.18 1.41
N LEU A 116 -6.87 -16.07 2.75
CA LEU A 116 -5.76 -15.36 3.39
C LEU A 116 -4.41 -16.08 3.22
N ALA A 117 -4.41 -17.42 3.23
CA ALA A 117 -3.22 -18.23 2.99
C ALA A 117 -2.73 -18.03 1.54
N PHE A 118 -3.66 -18.02 0.59
CA PHE A 118 -3.38 -17.67 -0.81
C PHE A 118 -2.77 -16.26 -0.92
N VAL A 119 -3.40 -15.25 -0.31
CA VAL A 119 -2.89 -13.86 -0.32
C VAL A 119 -1.48 -13.77 0.27
N ALA A 120 -1.23 -14.44 1.40
CA ALA A 120 0.08 -14.44 2.05
C ALA A 120 1.16 -15.10 1.17
N PHE A 121 0.85 -16.24 0.55
CA PHE A 121 1.76 -16.92 -0.36
C PHE A 121 2.12 -16.05 -1.56
N TYR A 122 1.11 -15.51 -2.25
CA TYR A 122 1.35 -14.68 -3.42
C TYR A 122 1.99 -13.33 -3.07
N ALA A 123 1.75 -12.76 -1.89
CA ALA A 123 2.44 -11.55 -1.44
C ALA A 123 3.94 -11.81 -1.26
N ASN A 124 4.28 -12.97 -0.70
CA ASN A 124 5.67 -13.43 -0.56
C ASN A 124 6.31 -13.71 -1.92
N ALA A 125 5.61 -14.39 -2.83
CA ALA A 125 6.07 -14.65 -4.19
C ALA A 125 6.30 -13.34 -4.97
N LEU A 126 5.39 -12.39 -4.87
CA LEU A 126 5.51 -11.06 -5.49
C LEU A 126 6.68 -10.26 -4.89
N PHE A 127 6.93 -10.37 -3.59
CA PHE A 127 8.08 -9.74 -2.95
C PHE A 127 9.41 -10.27 -3.51
N LEU A 128 9.50 -11.58 -3.71
CA LEU A 128 10.67 -12.22 -4.33
C LEU A 128 10.80 -11.81 -5.81
N ALA A 129 9.70 -11.89 -6.57
CA ALA A 129 9.65 -11.51 -7.98
C ALA A 129 10.11 -10.06 -8.15
N ARG A 130 9.66 -9.15 -7.28
CA ARG A 130 10.11 -7.75 -7.26
C ARG A 130 11.61 -7.64 -7.11
N LYS A 131 12.20 -8.29 -6.10
CA LYS A 131 13.65 -8.25 -5.87
C LYS A 131 14.42 -8.83 -7.07
N PHE A 132 13.94 -9.94 -7.63
CA PHE A 132 14.55 -10.59 -8.79
C PHE A 132 14.50 -9.69 -10.01
N ILE A 133 13.33 -9.19 -10.39
CA ILE A 133 13.12 -8.33 -11.56
C ILE A 133 13.95 -7.04 -11.42
N MET A 134 13.90 -6.38 -10.27
CA MET A 134 14.68 -5.15 -10.05
C MET A 134 16.18 -5.40 -10.18
N LYS A 135 16.73 -6.42 -9.51
CA LYS A 135 18.19 -6.67 -9.53
C LYS A 135 18.69 -7.27 -10.84
N ARG A 136 17.96 -8.20 -11.45
CA ARG A 136 18.44 -9.00 -12.58
C ARG A 136 18.03 -8.46 -13.94
N LEU A 137 16.86 -7.83 -14.05
CA LEU A 137 16.34 -7.31 -15.32
C LEU A 137 16.48 -5.78 -15.40
N LEU A 138 16.00 -5.06 -14.37
CA LEU A 138 15.90 -3.61 -14.44
C LEU A 138 17.21 -2.88 -14.13
N ARG A 139 18.05 -3.40 -13.23
CA ARG A 139 19.36 -2.81 -12.94
C ARG A 139 20.27 -2.78 -14.17
N PRO A 140 20.44 -3.88 -14.93
CA PRO A 140 21.22 -3.84 -16.17
C PRO A 140 20.65 -2.86 -17.20
N LEU A 141 19.31 -2.75 -17.30
CA LEU A 141 18.67 -1.77 -18.18
C LEU A 141 18.97 -0.34 -17.75
N ALA A 142 18.96 -0.04 -16.45
CA ALA A 142 19.31 1.28 -15.93
C ALA A 142 20.76 1.66 -16.27
N LEU A 143 21.69 0.71 -16.11
CA LEU A 143 23.10 0.90 -16.45
C LEU A 143 23.32 1.07 -17.95
N LYS A 144 22.65 0.26 -18.78
CA LYS A 144 22.72 0.36 -20.26
C LYS A 144 22.24 1.72 -20.77
N ASN A 145 21.29 2.34 -20.08
CA ASN A 145 20.77 3.67 -20.43
C ASN A 145 21.48 4.81 -19.68
N ASN A 146 22.66 4.57 -19.11
CA ASN A 146 23.50 5.58 -18.46
C ASN A 146 22.79 6.41 -17.37
N VAL A 147 21.88 5.78 -16.60
CA VAL A 147 21.23 6.46 -15.47
C VAL A 147 22.29 6.78 -14.41
N SER A 148 22.56 8.07 -14.21
CA SER A 148 23.80 8.57 -13.60
C SER A 148 24.04 8.13 -12.16
N THR A 149 23.08 8.32 -11.26
CA THR A 149 23.26 8.10 -9.82
C THR A 149 22.58 6.84 -9.33
N MET A 150 23.14 6.21 -8.28
CA MET A 150 22.54 5.03 -7.63
C MET A 150 21.10 5.31 -7.16
N GLY A 151 20.85 6.52 -6.64
CA GLY A 151 19.51 6.95 -6.23
C GLY A 151 18.53 6.97 -7.41
N LYS A 152 18.91 7.56 -8.56
CA LYS A 152 18.08 7.56 -9.77
C LYS A 152 17.87 6.15 -10.32
N GLN A 153 18.89 5.30 -10.31
CA GLN A 153 18.76 3.89 -10.73
C GLN A 153 17.73 3.16 -9.88
N GLN A 154 17.79 3.32 -8.56
CA GLN A 154 16.83 2.72 -7.64
C GLN A 154 15.40 3.19 -7.93
N ARG A 155 15.19 4.50 -8.12
CA ARG A 155 13.86 5.04 -8.46
C ARG A 155 13.34 4.56 -9.81
N PHE A 156 14.22 4.48 -10.81
CA PHE A 156 13.89 3.91 -12.11
C PHE A 156 13.43 2.46 -11.98
N MET A 157 14.17 1.64 -11.24
CA MET A 157 13.80 0.23 -11.03
C MET A 157 12.47 0.09 -10.27
N GLU A 158 12.22 0.94 -9.26
CA GLU A 158 10.95 0.96 -8.52
C GLU A 158 9.77 1.25 -9.46
N GLN A 159 9.86 2.31 -10.27
CA GLN A 159 8.78 2.67 -11.19
C GLN A 159 8.64 1.68 -12.34
N MET A 160 9.74 1.19 -12.90
CA MET A 160 9.68 0.24 -14.01
C MET A 160 9.12 -1.11 -13.56
N TYR A 161 9.40 -1.56 -12.32
CA TYR A 161 8.75 -2.75 -11.76
C TYR A 161 7.23 -2.56 -11.68
N THR A 162 6.77 -1.42 -11.17
CA THR A 162 5.34 -1.08 -11.12
C THR A 162 4.72 -1.09 -12.53
N ALA A 163 5.42 -0.50 -13.52
CA ALA A 163 4.96 -0.52 -14.90
C ALA A 163 4.87 -1.95 -15.47
N CYS A 164 5.88 -2.80 -15.25
CA CYS A 164 5.84 -4.20 -15.70
C CYS A 164 4.68 -4.98 -15.07
N TYR A 165 4.43 -4.78 -13.77
CA TYR A 165 3.33 -5.45 -13.06
C TYR A 165 1.97 -5.04 -13.66
N PHE A 166 1.70 -3.74 -13.79
CA PHE A 166 0.43 -3.26 -14.34
C PHE A 166 0.29 -3.44 -15.85
N ALA A 167 1.38 -3.59 -16.60
CA ALA A 167 1.32 -3.98 -18.01
C ALA A 167 0.74 -5.39 -18.21
N VAL A 168 0.88 -6.28 -17.21
CA VAL A 168 0.27 -7.62 -17.21
C VAL A 168 -1.10 -7.59 -16.54
N MET A 169 -1.19 -6.99 -15.35
CA MET A 169 -2.41 -7.02 -14.55
C MET A 169 -3.50 -6.09 -15.06
N GLY A 170 -3.16 -5.00 -15.75
CA GLY A 170 -4.14 -4.09 -16.36
C GLY A 170 -5.00 -4.77 -17.42
N PRO A 171 -4.41 -5.39 -18.47
CA PRO A 171 -5.16 -6.17 -19.45
C PRO A 171 -5.95 -7.33 -18.83
N PHE A 172 -5.38 -8.02 -17.85
CA PHE A 172 -6.09 -9.09 -17.15
C PHE A 172 -7.29 -8.56 -16.34
N GLY A 173 -7.14 -7.38 -15.70
CA GLY A 173 -8.23 -6.67 -15.04
C GLY A 173 -9.35 -6.28 -16.01
N LEU A 174 -9.01 -5.78 -17.20
CA LEU A 174 -10.01 -5.49 -18.24
C LEU A 174 -10.77 -6.74 -18.68
N TYR A 175 -10.07 -7.87 -18.84
CA TYR A 175 -10.73 -9.16 -19.11
C TYR A 175 -11.69 -9.59 -17.98
N VAL A 176 -11.27 -9.41 -16.72
CA VAL A 176 -12.09 -9.69 -15.54
C VAL A 176 -13.32 -8.79 -15.49
N MET A 177 -13.18 -7.49 -15.77
CA MET A 177 -14.32 -6.57 -15.85
C MET A 177 -15.28 -6.94 -16.97
N LYS A 178 -14.77 -7.33 -18.15
CA LYS A 178 -15.62 -7.77 -19.26
C LYS A 178 -16.44 -9.01 -18.91
N THR A 179 -15.86 -9.93 -18.15
CA THR A 179 -16.52 -11.18 -17.72
C THR A 179 -17.36 -11.02 -16.46
N THR A 180 -17.34 -9.84 -15.82
CA THR A 180 -18.17 -9.52 -14.67
C THR A 180 -19.50 -8.94 -15.14
N PRO A 181 -20.66 -9.54 -14.80
CA PRO A 181 -21.97 -9.09 -15.27
C PRO A 181 -22.24 -7.61 -14.95
N GLY A 182 -22.62 -6.84 -15.96
CA GLY A 182 -23.03 -5.44 -15.82
C GLY A 182 -21.93 -4.44 -15.43
N LEU A 183 -20.64 -4.84 -15.43
CA LEU A 183 -19.53 -3.99 -14.97
C LEU A 183 -18.71 -3.35 -16.11
N TRP A 184 -18.96 -3.72 -17.37
CA TRP A 184 -18.15 -3.28 -18.50
C TRP A 184 -18.10 -1.74 -18.63
N ILE A 185 -16.89 -1.19 -18.78
CA ILE A 185 -16.63 0.27 -18.82
C ILE A 185 -17.23 0.97 -17.58
N PHE A 186 -17.02 0.38 -16.41
CA PHE A 186 -17.37 0.98 -15.12
C PHE A 186 -18.86 1.34 -15.00
N GLN A 187 -19.74 0.52 -15.58
CA GLN A 187 -21.18 0.64 -15.38
C GLN A 187 -21.51 0.44 -13.88
N THR A 188 -22.13 1.45 -13.29
CA THR A 188 -22.39 1.50 -11.84
C THR A 188 -23.53 0.58 -11.43
N HIS A 189 -24.55 0.43 -12.28
CA HIS A 189 -25.70 -0.42 -12.00
C HIS A 189 -25.30 -1.87 -11.71
N GLY A 190 -24.39 -2.46 -12.50
CA GLY A 190 -23.91 -3.82 -12.30
C GLY A 190 -23.07 -4.03 -11.03
N MET A 191 -22.71 -2.96 -10.31
CA MET A 191 -22.09 -3.09 -8.98
C MET A 191 -23.08 -3.53 -7.90
N TYR A 192 -24.38 -3.28 -8.11
CA TYR A 192 -25.45 -3.53 -7.16
C TYR A 192 -26.45 -4.58 -7.66
N ASP A 193 -26.56 -4.70 -8.99
CA ASP A 193 -27.42 -5.70 -9.60
C ASP A 193 -27.01 -7.11 -9.17
N SER A 194 -28.01 -7.95 -8.88
CA SER A 194 -27.84 -9.31 -8.36
C SER A 194 -26.99 -9.44 -7.08
N TYR A 195 -26.79 -8.35 -6.32
CA TYR A 195 -26.11 -8.42 -5.02
C TYR A 195 -26.99 -9.18 -3.99
N PRO A 196 -26.39 -10.05 -3.14
CA PRO A 196 -24.96 -10.28 -2.91
C PRO A 196 -24.30 -11.24 -3.91
N HIS A 197 -23.12 -10.87 -4.41
CA HIS A 197 -22.28 -11.71 -5.27
C HIS A 197 -21.53 -12.78 -4.46
N ARG A 198 -22.28 -13.77 -3.94
CA ARG A 198 -21.77 -14.78 -2.99
C ARG A 198 -20.70 -15.71 -3.55
N SER A 199 -20.76 -15.98 -4.85
CA SER A 199 -19.78 -16.79 -5.56
C SER A 199 -19.11 -16.00 -6.68
N LEU A 200 -17.84 -16.29 -6.90
CA LEU A 200 -17.02 -15.64 -7.92
C LEU A 200 -16.52 -16.68 -8.92
N GLY A 201 -16.52 -16.31 -10.20
CA GLY A 201 -15.83 -17.07 -11.24
C GLY A 201 -14.31 -17.13 -10.97
N PRO A 202 -13.59 -18.11 -11.55
CA PRO A 202 -12.18 -18.36 -11.25
C PRO A 202 -11.30 -17.15 -11.55
N ALA A 203 -11.51 -16.51 -12.71
CA ALA A 203 -10.74 -15.33 -13.13
C ALA A 203 -10.97 -14.16 -12.17
N ILE A 204 -12.23 -13.92 -11.77
CA ILE A 204 -12.60 -12.85 -10.84
C ILE A 204 -11.94 -13.10 -9.48
N LYS A 205 -12.11 -14.30 -8.91
CA LYS A 205 -11.54 -14.64 -7.61
C LYS A 205 -10.02 -14.57 -7.61
N PHE A 206 -9.37 -15.15 -8.62
CA PHE A 206 -7.92 -15.13 -8.76
C PHE A 206 -7.38 -13.71 -8.88
N TYR A 207 -7.93 -12.90 -9.78
CA TYR A 207 -7.53 -11.50 -9.94
C TYR A 207 -7.69 -10.73 -8.64
N TYR A 208 -8.82 -10.88 -7.96
CA TYR A 208 -9.10 -10.16 -6.72
C TYR A 208 -8.09 -10.50 -5.61
N LEU A 209 -7.82 -11.78 -5.40
CA LEU A 209 -6.88 -12.24 -4.37
C LEU A 209 -5.42 -11.91 -4.73
N LEU A 210 -5.05 -11.99 -6.01
CA LEU A 210 -3.71 -11.61 -6.45
C LEU A 210 -3.46 -10.10 -6.29
N GLN A 211 -4.47 -9.28 -6.58
CA GLN A 211 -4.41 -7.84 -6.31
C GLN A 211 -4.31 -7.54 -4.81
N ALA A 212 -5.07 -8.24 -3.97
CA ALA A 212 -4.93 -8.15 -2.53
C ALA A 212 -3.49 -8.50 -2.08
N ALA A 213 -2.91 -9.56 -2.64
CA ALA A 213 -1.53 -9.98 -2.37
C ALA A 213 -0.50 -8.89 -2.77
N TYR A 214 -0.69 -8.25 -3.92
CA TYR A 214 0.16 -7.14 -4.34
C TYR A 214 0.10 -5.95 -3.38
N TRP A 215 -1.10 -5.53 -2.97
CA TRP A 215 -1.24 -4.40 -2.05
C TRP A 215 -0.75 -4.71 -0.63
N VAL A 216 -0.88 -5.96 -0.17
CA VAL A 216 -0.23 -6.44 1.06
C VAL A 216 1.30 -6.37 0.91
N GLN A 217 1.84 -6.86 -0.20
CA GLN A 217 3.27 -6.81 -0.51
C GLN A 217 3.81 -5.37 -0.53
N GLN A 218 3.09 -4.42 -1.14
CA GLN A 218 3.45 -3.00 -1.14
C GLN A 218 3.36 -2.38 0.26
N SER A 219 2.36 -2.78 1.07
CA SER A 219 2.26 -2.36 2.47
C SER A 219 3.48 -2.83 3.28
N VAL A 220 3.95 -4.05 3.06
CA VAL A 220 5.19 -4.57 3.70
C VAL A 220 6.41 -3.75 3.27
N VAL A 221 6.53 -3.42 1.98
CA VAL A 221 7.61 -2.55 1.46
C VAL A 221 7.61 -1.19 2.14
N LEU A 222 6.43 -0.59 2.32
CA LEU A 222 6.23 0.71 2.96
C LEU A 222 6.59 0.67 4.44
N VAL A 223 6.07 -0.32 5.19
CA VAL A 223 6.29 -0.46 6.65
C VAL A 223 7.76 -0.76 6.96
N LEU A 224 8.39 -1.64 6.19
CA LEU A 224 9.81 -1.96 6.34
C LEU A 224 10.75 -0.87 5.78
N ARG A 225 10.20 0.21 5.23
CA ARG A 225 10.94 1.34 4.61
C ARG A 225 12.01 0.85 3.63
N LEU A 226 11.65 -0.12 2.80
CA LEU A 226 12.56 -0.66 1.78
C LEU A 226 12.81 0.36 0.66
N GLU A 227 11.86 1.28 0.48
CA GLU A 227 11.99 2.44 -0.40
C GLU A 227 12.24 3.69 0.42
N LYS A 228 13.12 4.57 -0.09
CA LYS A 228 13.38 5.87 0.55
C LYS A 228 12.08 6.69 0.56
N PRO A 229 11.62 7.20 1.72
CA PRO A 229 10.44 8.05 1.81
C PRO A 229 10.53 9.26 0.87
N ARG A 230 9.39 9.66 0.32
CA ARG A 230 9.21 10.85 -0.53
C ARG A 230 8.45 11.92 0.25
N LYS A 231 8.32 13.13 -0.29
CA LYS A 231 7.58 14.23 0.37
C LYS A 231 6.14 13.86 0.71
N ASP A 232 5.52 13.01 -0.10
CA ASP A 232 4.14 12.55 0.04
C ASP A 232 4.00 11.24 0.86
N HIS A 233 4.96 10.93 1.73
CA HIS A 233 4.99 9.66 2.46
C HIS A 233 3.76 9.48 3.38
N MET A 234 3.22 10.56 3.95
CA MET A 234 2.04 10.49 4.82
C MET A 234 0.78 10.17 4.03
N GLU A 235 0.58 10.85 2.91
CA GLU A 235 -0.51 10.62 1.97
C GLU A 235 -0.46 9.18 1.44
N LEU A 236 0.74 8.70 1.09
CA LEU A 236 0.93 7.31 0.66
C LEU A 236 0.64 6.30 1.77
N THR A 237 0.92 6.64 3.03
CA THR A 237 0.61 5.78 4.18
C THR A 237 -0.89 5.70 4.43
N VAL A 238 -1.57 6.85 4.44
CA VAL A 238 -3.04 6.91 4.56
C VAL A 238 -3.69 6.13 3.40
N HIS A 239 -3.17 6.28 2.18
CA HIS A 239 -3.61 5.51 1.04
C HIS A 239 -3.55 4.00 1.29
N HIS A 240 -2.43 3.48 1.79
CA HIS A 240 -2.30 2.04 2.04
C HIS A 240 -3.27 1.54 3.11
N ILE A 241 -3.50 2.33 4.17
CA ILE A 241 -4.50 2.00 5.20
C ILE A 241 -5.90 1.90 4.57
N ILE A 242 -6.30 2.90 3.79
CA ILE A 242 -7.60 2.93 3.13
C ILE A 242 -7.73 1.81 2.10
N THR A 243 -6.69 1.57 1.29
CA THR A 243 -6.67 0.51 0.28
C THR A 243 -6.82 -0.87 0.90
N ILE A 244 -6.04 -1.22 1.93
CA ILE A 244 -6.17 -2.53 2.61
C ILE A 244 -7.53 -2.67 3.27
N THR A 245 -8.05 -1.60 3.88
CA THR A 245 -9.38 -1.59 4.50
C THR A 245 -10.48 -1.80 3.46
N LEU A 246 -10.42 -1.09 2.34
CA LEU A 246 -11.36 -1.24 1.22
C LEU A 246 -11.36 -2.69 0.72
N ILE A 247 -10.18 -3.25 0.43
CA ILE A 247 -10.02 -4.63 -0.08
C ILE A 247 -10.61 -5.66 0.89
N ALA A 248 -10.32 -5.52 2.19
CA ALA A 248 -10.80 -6.45 3.20
C ALA A 248 -12.33 -6.41 3.33
N LEU A 249 -12.89 -5.20 3.42
CA LEU A 249 -14.34 -5.02 3.58
C LEU A 249 -15.11 -5.39 2.32
N SER A 250 -14.64 -5.00 1.14
CA SER A 250 -15.29 -5.34 -0.12
C SER A 250 -15.29 -6.84 -0.37
N TYR A 251 -14.21 -7.54 0.00
CA TYR A 251 -14.17 -8.99 -0.07
C TYR A 251 -15.10 -9.63 0.97
N ARG A 252 -15.04 -9.20 2.23
CA ARG A 252 -15.85 -9.78 3.32
C ARG A 252 -17.36 -9.58 3.12
N PHE A 253 -17.77 -8.44 2.58
CA PHE A 253 -19.17 -8.04 2.45
C PHE A 253 -19.66 -8.00 1.00
N HIS A 254 -19.10 -8.84 0.11
CA HIS A 254 -19.60 -9.03 -1.27
C HIS A 254 -19.60 -7.77 -2.17
N PHE A 255 -18.94 -6.66 -1.80
CA PHE A 255 -18.80 -5.47 -2.66
C PHE A 255 -17.63 -5.59 -3.66
N THR A 256 -17.39 -6.81 -4.17
CA THR A 256 -16.25 -7.10 -5.05
C THR A 256 -16.35 -6.38 -6.39
N HIS A 257 -17.55 -6.14 -6.93
CA HIS A 257 -17.72 -5.42 -8.20
C HIS A 257 -17.26 -3.95 -8.11
N ILE A 258 -17.56 -3.27 -6.99
CA ILE A 258 -17.00 -1.94 -6.69
C ILE A 258 -15.47 -2.04 -6.61
N GLY A 259 -14.95 -3.03 -5.89
CA GLY A 259 -13.52 -3.25 -5.74
C GLY A 259 -12.78 -3.53 -7.06
N ILE A 260 -13.36 -4.32 -7.97
CA ILE A 260 -12.79 -4.59 -9.30
C ILE A 260 -12.70 -3.28 -10.10
N SER A 261 -13.74 -2.45 -10.06
CA SER A 261 -13.70 -1.14 -10.70
C SER A 261 -12.60 -0.26 -10.12
N MET A 262 -12.44 -0.25 -8.79
CA MET A 262 -11.36 0.50 -8.15
C MET A 262 -9.98 -0.01 -8.52
N TYR A 263 -9.75 -1.33 -8.52
CA TYR A 263 -8.48 -1.89 -8.96
C TYR A 263 -8.14 -1.46 -10.39
N ILE A 264 -9.08 -1.58 -11.32
CA ILE A 264 -8.78 -1.33 -12.73
C ILE A 264 -8.52 0.16 -12.99
N THR A 265 -9.30 1.08 -12.41
CA THR A 265 -9.01 2.51 -12.56
C THR A 265 -7.64 2.85 -12.00
N HIS A 266 -7.25 2.21 -10.90
CA HIS A 266 -5.99 2.48 -10.22
C HIS A 266 -4.79 1.90 -10.97
N ASP A 267 -4.86 0.62 -11.35
CA ASP A 267 -3.79 -0.09 -12.06
C ASP A 267 -3.45 0.56 -13.40
N ILE A 268 -4.47 0.87 -14.22
CA ILE A 268 -4.25 1.43 -15.56
C ILE A 268 -3.66 2.83 -15.47
N SER A 269 -4.15 3.68 -14.56
CA SER A 269 -3.58 5.02 -14.38
C SER A 269 -2.16 4.97 -13.81
N ASP A 270 -1.88 4.03 -12.91
CA ASP A 270 -0.54 3.85 -12.35
C ASP A 270 0.44 3.28 -13.38
N LEU A 271 -0.01 2.47 -14.34
CA LEU A 271 0.81 2.06 -15.50
C LEU A 271 1.31 3.28 -16.28
N PHE A 272 0.42 4.23 -16.60
CA PHE A 272 0.82 5.45 -17.31
C PHE A 272 1.77 6.31 -16.48
N LEU A 273 1.50 6.47 -15.18
CA LEU A 273 2.35 7.24 -14.28
C LEU A 273 3.75 6.62 -14.15
N ALA A 274 3.81 5.33 -13.89
CA ALA A 274 5.06 4.59 -13.74
C ALA A 274 5.89 4.59 -15.03
N THR A 275 5.23 4.45 -16.18
CA THR A 275 5.88 4.53 -17.50
C THR A 275 6.43 5.93 -17.76
N SER A 276 5.64 6.98 -17.51
CA SER A 276 6.07 8.37 -17.70
C SER A 276 7.28 8.70 -16.81
N LYS A 277 7.26 8.31 -15.53
CA LYS A 277 8.40 8.50 -14.63
C LYS A 277 9.63 7.71 -15.06
N SER A 278 9.44 6.48 -15.53
CA SER A 278 10.53 5.66 -16.04
C SER A 278 11.22 6.33 -17.23
N LEU A 279 10.44 6.85 -18.19
CA LEU A 279 10.97 7.61 -19.33
C LEU A 279 11.70 8.89 -18.90
N ASN A 280 11.24 9.55 -17.83
CA ASN A 280 11.92 10.70 -17.25
C ASN A 280 13.29 10.36 -16.67
N TYR A 281 13.42 9.24 -15.95
CA TYR A 281 14.72 8.79 -15.43
C TYR A 281 15.70 8.41 -16.54
N LEU A 282 15.19 7.98 -17.69
CA LEU A 282 15.97 7.65 -18.88
C LEU A 282 16.25 8.88 -19.78
N SER A 283 15.73 10.06 -19.45
CA SER A 283 15.77 11.25 -20.32
C SER A 283 15.30 10.97 -21.75
N HIS A 284 14.31 10.08 -21.90
CA HIS A 284 13.87 9.60 -23.21
C HIS A 284 12.94 10.61 -23.90
N ARG A 285 13.07 10.77 -25.23
CA ARG A 285 12.27 11.73 -26.03
C ARG A 285 10.74 11.59 -25.90
N LEU A 286 10.27 10.39 -25.55
CA LEU A 286 8.84 10.11 -25.34
C LEU A 286 8.33 10.50 -23.94
N GLN A 287 9.16 11.09 -23.09
CA GLN A 287 8.77 11.49 -21.73
C GLN A 287 7.60 12.48 -21.73
N THR A 288 7.66 13.55 -22.53
CA THR A 288 6.57 14.53 -22.63
C THR A 288 5.24 13.94 -23.12
N PRO A 289 5.16 13.24 -24.27
CA PRO A 289 3.90 12.66 -24.71
C PRO A 289 3.36 11.61 -23.73
N ALA A 290 4.22 10.79 -23.13
CA ALA A 290 3.80 9.83 -22.10
C ALA A 290 3.26 10.53 -20.84
N PHE A 291 3.85 11.66 -20.44
CA PHE A 291 3.38 12.45 -19.32
C PHE A 291 2.02 13.10 -19.61
N CYS A 292 1.81 13.65 -20.81
CA CYS A 292 0.50 14.18 -21.22
C CYS A 292 -0.58 13.09 -21.21
N LEU A 293 -0.27 11.90 -21.75
CA LEU A 293 -1.18 10.75 -21.71
C LEU A 293 -1.49 10.31 -20.27
N CYS A 294 -0.48 10.34 -19.39
CA CYS A 294 -0.67 10.07 -17.97
C CYS A 294 -1.65 11.05 -17.31
N VAL A 295 -1.55 12.36 -17.60
CA VAL A 295 -2.48 13.37 -17.06
C VAL A 295 -3.93 13.08 -17.52
N ILE A 296 -4.12 12.79 -18.80
CA ILE A 296 -5.44 12.50 -19.37
C ILE A 296 -6.03 11.24 -18.73
N ALA A 297 -5.24 10.15 -18.69
CA ALA A 297 -5.66 8.89 -18.08
C ALA A 297 -5.98 9.06 -16.59
N TRP A 298 -5.19 9.85 -15.86
CA TRP A 298 -5.42 10.15 -14.45
C TRP A 298 -6.76 10.88 -14.25
N ILE A 299 -7.04 11.94 -15.03
CA ILE A 299 -8.31 12.68 -14.92
C ILE A 299 -9.51 11.76 -15.20
N TYR A 300 -9.47 10.97 -16.26
CA TYR A 300 -10.58 10.09 -16.62
C TYR A 300 -10.80 8.95 -15.61
N LEU A 301 -9.74 8.20 -15.28
CA LEU A 301 -9.85 7.00 -14.44
C LEU A 301 -9.97 7.34 -12.95
N ARG A 302 -9.18 8.30 -12.45
CA ARG A 302 -9.13 8.62 -11.01
C ARG A 302 -10.14 9.69 -10.59
N HIS A 303 -10.66 10.49 -11.51
CA HIS A 303 -11.64 11.53 -11.16
C HIS A 303 -13.01 11.27 -11.78
N TYR A 304 -13.13 11.31 -13.11
CA TYR A 304 -14.44 11.14 -13.74
C TYR A 304 -15.12 9.81 -13.34
N THR A 305 -14.39 8.70 -13.44
CA THR A 305 -14.92 7.38 -13.10
C THR A 305 -15.20 7.23 -11.60
N ASN A 306 -14.28 7.65 -10.74
CA ASN A 306 -14.48 7.58 -9.28
C ASN A 306 -15.64 8.47 -8.80
N TRP A 307 -15.83 9.66 -9.38
CA TRP A 307 -16.98 10.52 -9.06
C TRP A 307 -18.30 9.87 -9.47
N ARG A 308 -18.36 9.20 -10.62
CA ARG A 308 -19.55 8.42 -11.01
C ARG A 308 -19.86 7.31 -10.01
N ILE A 309 -18.83 6.63 -9.51
CA ILE A 309 -18.99 5.57 -8.50
C ILE A 309 -19.42 6.15 -7.15
N LEU A 310 -18.84 7.26 -6.70
CA LEU A 310 -19.30 7.95 -5.49
C LEU A 310 -20.76 8.40 -5.59
N TYR A 311 -21.15 8.93 -6.74
CA TYR A 311 -22.53 9.31 -7.00
C TYR A 311 -23.46 8.10 -6.95
N SER A 312 -23.07 6.97 -7.57
CA SER A 312 -23.88 5.75 -7.54
C SER A 312 -23.99 5.14 -6.14
N VAL A 313 -22.98 5.30 -5.28
CA VAL A 313 -23.08 4.90 -3.87
C VAL A 313 -24.16 5.69 -3.14
N LEU A 314 -24.40 6.95 -3.53
CA LEU A 314 -25.47 7.78 -2.94
C LEU A 314 -26.85 7.51 -3.53
N THR A 315 -26.94 7.17 -4.82
CA THR A 315 -28.22 7.06 -5.56
C THR A 315 -28.66 5.62 -5.84
N GLU A 316 -27.78 4.80 -6.42
CA GLU A 316 -28.08 3.44 -6.88
C GLU A 316 -27.94 2.39 -5.77
N PHE A 317 -27.05 2.59 -4.80
CA PHE A 317 -26.78 1.63 -3.73
C PHE A 317 -28.04 1.20 -2.96
N ARG A 318 -28.96 2.14 -2.71
CA ARG A 318 -30.23 1.86 -2.01
C ARG A 318 -31.32 1.33 -2.92
N THR A 319 -31.29 1.67 -4.20
CA THR A 319 -32.42 1.52 -5.12
C THR A 319 -32.30 0.27 -6.01
N VAL A 320 -31.08 -0.18 -6.29
CA VAL A 320 -30.83 -1.36 -7.12
C VAL A 320 -30.69 -2.61 -6.25
N GLY A 321 -31.69 -3.49 -6.30
CA GLY A 321 -31.76 -4.72 -5.50
C GLY A 321 -32.10 -4.50 -4.02
N PRO A 322 -32.21 -5.56 -3.21
CA PRO A 322 -32.64 -5.46 -1.82
C PRO A 322 -31.72 -4.56 -0.99
N PHE A 323 -32.32 -3.79 -0.06
CA PHE A 323 -31.65 -2.89 0.87
C PHE A 323 -32.12 -3.18 2.29
N GLU A 324 -31.73 -4.34 2.78
CA GLU A 324 -32.05 -4.84 4.10
C GLU A 324 -30.83 -5.60 4.64
N LEU A 325 -30.56 -5.51 5.94
CA LEU A 325 -29.45 -6.23 6.54
C LEU A 325 -29.93 -7.62 6.96
N ASP A 326 -29.41 -8.66 6.32
CA ASP A 326 -29.66 -10.06 6.68
C ASP A 326 -28.33 -10.83 6.70
N TRP A 327 -27.93 -11.26 7.88
CA TRP A 327 -26.68 -12.00 8.09
C TRP A 327 -26.76 -13.45 7.59
N GLU A 328 -27.94 -14.07 7.65
CA GLU A 328 -28.14 -15.46 7.23
C GLU A 328 -28.14 -15.55 5.69
N ALA A 329 -28.81 -14.62 5.02
CA ALA A 329 -28.75 -14.47 3.56
C ALA A 329 -27.44 -13.84 3.07
N GLU A 330 -26.51 -13.46 3.95
CA GLU A 330 -25.30 -12.69 3.62
C GLU A 330 -25.59 -11.41 2.79
N GLN A 331 -26.72 -10.77 3.04
CA GLN A 331 -27.14 -9.51 2.43
C GLN A 331 -26.70 -8.37 3.35
N TYR A 332 -25.66 -7.63 2.94
CA TYR A 332 -25.04 -6.60 3.78
C TYR A 332 -25.36 -5.16 3.34
N LYS A 333 -26.18 -4.97 2.31
CA LYS A 333 -26.61 -3.63 1.87
C LYS A 333 -27.52 -3.01 2.91
N CYS A 334 -26.99 -2.04 3.63
CA CYS A 334 -27.72 -1.24 4.60
C CYS A 334 -27.16 0.18 4.68
N GLN A 335 -27.79 1.03 5.50
CA GLN A 335 -27.35 2.41 5.67
C GLN A 335 -25.91 2.50 6.20
N LEU A 336 -25.53 1.60 7.11
CA LEU A 336 -24.17 1.55 7.64
C LEU A 336 -23.15 1.19 6.55
N SER A 337 -23.40 0.15 5.75
CA SER A 337 -22.48 -0.25 4.68
C SER A 337 -22.33 0.84 3.63
N GLN A 338 -23.41 1.58 3.34
CA GLN A 338 -23.38 2.69 2.40
C GLN A 338 -22.48 3.83 2.91
N PHE A 339 -22.64 4.25 4.18
CA PHE A 339 -21.79 5.29 4.76
C PHE A 339 -20.32 4.89 4.83
N ILE A 340 -20.02 3.65 5.22
CA ILE A 340 -18.64 3.15 5.26
C ILE A 340 -18.04 3.13 3.85
N THR A 341 -18.77 2.59 2.87
CA THR A 341 -18.32 2.51 1.47
C THR A 341 -18.07 3.92 0.91
N PHE A 342 -19.02 4.84 1.09
CA PHE A 342 -18.87 6.22 0.65
C PHE A 342 -17.69 6.90 1.32
N GLY A 343 -17.56 6.79 2.65
CA GLY A 343 -16.49 7.43 3.42
C GLY A 343 -15.09 6.97 3.00
N LEU A 344 -14.89 5.67 2.80
CA LEU A 344 -13.62 5.12 2.33
C LEU A 344 -13.29 5.56 0.90
N LEU A 345 -14.26 5.49 -0.02
CA LEU A 345 -14.07 5.93 -1.41
C LEU A 345 -13.87 7.45 -1.52
N ALA A 346 -14.55 8.24 -0.69
CA ALA A 346 -14.40 9.69 -0.65
C ALA A 346 -13.02 10.09 -0.12
N THR A 347 -12.54 9.39 0.92
CA THR A 347 -11.17 9.60 1.42
C THR A 347 -10.13 9.26 0.36
N LEU A 348 -10.32 8.15 -0.37
CA LEU A 348 -9.48 7.79 -1.51
C LEU A 348 -9.53 8.86 -2.61
N GLN A 349 -10.71 9.43 -2.87
CA GLN A 349 -10.88 10.51 -3.83
C GLN A 349 -10.19 11.82 -3.41
N THR A 350 -10.22 12.17 -2.12
CA THR A 350 -9.47 13.31 -1.58
C THR A 350 -7.97 13.17 -1.84
N LEU A 351 -7.40 11.97 -1.61
CA LEU A 351 -6.00 11.70 -1.92
C LEU A 351 -5.70 11.82 -3.42
N ASN A 352 -6.60 11.32 -4.27
CA ASN A 352 -6.46 11.48 -5.73
C ASN A 352 -6.46 12.95 -6.16
N ILE A 353 -7.23 13.83 -5.50
CA ILE A 353 -7.25 15.27 -5.77
C ILE A 353 -5.90 15.91 -5.40
N ILE A 354 -5.33 15.56 -4.24
CA ILE A 354 -4.00 16.05 -3.83
C ILE A 354 -2.94 15.65 -4.86
N TRP A 355 -2.95 14.39 -5.31
CA TRP A 355 -1.99 13.95 -6.32
C TRP A 355 -2.23 14.53 -7.70
N LEU A 356 -3.49 14.80 -8.09
CA LEU A 356 -3.80 15.52 -9.32
C LEU A 356 -3.22 16.94 -9.28
N TYR A 357 -3.33 17.64 -8.15
CA TYR A 357 -2.70 18.95 -7.99
C TYR A 357 -1.19 18.88 -8.23
N CYS A 358 -0.49 17.90 -7.63
CA CYS A 358 0.94 17.70 -7.89
C CYS A 358 1.21 17.38 -9.37
N LEU A 359 0.38 16.56 -10.00
CA LEU A 359 0.55 16.16 -11.40
C LEU A 359 0.36 17.35 -12.34
N LEU A 360 -0.68 18.18 -12.14
CA LEU A 360 -0.93 19.39 -12.92
C LEU A 360 0.15 20.45 -12.69
N ARG A 361 0.67 20.58 -11.46
CA ARG A 361 1.81 21.45 -11.17
C ARG A 361 3.06 21.03 -11.94
N ASN A 362 3.34 19.73 -12.01
CA ASN A 362 4.44 19.20 -12.82
C ASN A 362 4.17 19.36 -14.32
N ALA A 363 2.91 19.24 -14.77
CA ALA A 363 2.52 19.54 -16.15
C ALA A 363 2.80 20.99 -16.52
N TYR A 364 2.42 21.93 -15.64
CA TYR A 364 2.70 23.34 -15.81
C TYR A 364 4.21 23.62 -15.92
N ARG A 365 5.01 23.02 -15.03
CA ARG A 365 6.48 23.15 -15.06
C ARG A 365 7.12 22.57 -16.32
N LEU A 366 6.61 21.44 -16.81
CA LEU A 366 7.13 20.78 -18.01
C LEU A 366 6.78 21.58 -19.27
N LEU A 367 5.53 22.02 -19.41
CA LEU A 367 5.04 22.67 -20.63
C LEU A 367 5.44 24.14 -20.73
N PHE A 368 5.34 24.90 -19.63
CA PHE A 368 5.59 26.35 -19.64
C PHE A 368 7.01 26.72 -19.23
N LEU A 369 7.61 25.97 -18.29
CA LEU A 369 8.96 26.28 -17.79
C LEU A 369 10.06 25.37 -18.39
N ARG A 370 9.70 24.34 -19.17
CA ARG A 370 10.61 23.34 -19.72
C ARG A 370 11.49 22.65 -18.66
N ILE A 371 11.00 22.54 -17.42
CA ILE A 371 11.68 21.85 -16.31
C ILE A 371 11.08 20.45 -16.16
N ALA A 372 11.85 19.41 -16.50
CA ALA A 372 11.43 18.00 -16.42
C ALA A 372 11.65 17.34 -15.04
N LYS A 373 11.94 18.11 -14.00
CA LYS A 373 12.22 17.59 -12.65
C LYS A 373 10.92 17.40 -11.85
N ASP A 374 10.62 16.16 -11.45
CA ASP A 374 9.48 15.79 -10.59
C ASP A 374 9.65 16.39 -9.18
N ASP A 375 8.72 17.26 -8.77
CA ASP A 375 8.78 18.02 -7.52
C ASP A 375 8.59 17.17 -6.24
N ARG A 376 8.01 15.99 -6.38
CA ARG A 376 7.83 14.99 -5.30
C ARG A 376 9.10 14.21 -5.02
N SER A 377 9.99 14.10 -6.01
CA SER A 377 11.26 13.39 -5.85
C SER A 377 12.30 14.32 -5.18
N ASP A 378 12.60 14.07 -3.90
CA ASP A 378 13.75 14.70 -3.26
C ASP A 378 15.02 14.21 -3.98
N THR A 379 15.69 15.11 -4.71
CA THR A 379 17.09 14.91 -5.07
C THR A 379 17.91 14.90 -3.79
N ASP A 380 18.73 13.86 -3.63
CA ASP A 380 19.63 13.65 -2.50
C ASP A 380 20.44 14.92 -2.21
N LYS A 381 20.00 15.70 -1.21
CA LYS A 381 20.86 16.74 -0.61
C LYS A 381 22.09 16.14 0.07
N SER A 382 22.13 14.81 0.25
CA SER A 382 23.30 14.08 0.75
C SER A 382 24.43 13.90 -0.27
N GLU A 383 24.27 14.34 -1.53
CA GLU A 383 25.36 14.33 -2.51
C GLU A 383 26.28 15.58 -2.42
N ILE A 384 25.97 16.55 -1.56
CA ILE A 384 26.84 17.73 -1.34
C ILE A 384 27.83 17.51 -0.18
N GLU A 385 27.60 16.54 0.73
CA GLU A 385 28.44 16.34 1.93
C GLU A 385 29.57 15.30 1.79
N HIS A 386 29.80 14.76 0.58
CA HIS A 386 30.90 13.79 0.33
C HIS A 386 31.81 14.16 -0.85
N GLY A 387 31.86 15.46 -1.18
CA GLY A 387 32.84 16.01 -2.11
C GLY A 387 33.66 17.10 -1.44
N ASP A 388 34.43 16.73 -0.43
CA ASP A 388 35.61 17.46 0.06
C ASP A 388 36.68 16.44 0.49
#